data_AF-A0A3L8SAK9-F1
#
_entry.id   AF-A0A3L8SAK9-F1
#
_cell.length_a   1.000
_cell.length_b   1.000
_cell.length_c   1.000
_cell.angle_alpha   90.00
_cell.angle_beta   90.00
_cell.angle_gamma   90.00
#
_symmetry.space_group_name_H-M   'P 1'
#
loop_
_entity.id
_entity.type
_entity.pdbx_description
1 polymer ?
#
loop_
_entity_poly.entity_id
_entity_poly.type
_entity_poly.pdbx_seq_one_letter_code
_entity_poly.pdbx_strand_id
1 'polypeptide(L)'
;MEVPCSEDYESHKRFAGCTPRKCGRGVTDAVITREEAERIRRIAERGLSLGGSDGGASILDLHSGALSLGKHFVNFYRYFGDKIQDIFTEEDFALYRDVRQRIQQRIAQVFGISSSAMYLTKPTFFSRMNSTGAKTTHDEYWHPHVDKVTYGSFDYTSLLYLSDYSKDFGGGRFVFMDADSNKTVEPRA
;
A
#
# COMPACT_ATOMS: atom_id res chain seq x y z
N MET A 1 -11.89 -2.30 -14.86
CA MET A 1 -11.51 -2.18 -16.28
C MET A 1 -10.56 -3.30 -16.61
N GLU A 2 -10.91 -4.14 -17.58
CA GLU A 2 -10.01 -5.18 -18.07
C GLU A 2 -8.89 -4.53 -18.90
N VAL A 3 -7.67 -5.07 -18.80
CA VAL A 3 -6.52 -4.66 -19.61
C VAL A 3 -5.77 -5.90 -20.08
N PRO A 4 -5.04 -5.84 -21.21
CA PRO A 4 -4.19 -6.95 -21.63
C PRO A 4 -3.21 -7.35 -20.52
N CYS A 5 -3.05 -8.65 -20.31
CA CYS A 5 -1.98 -9.16 -19.45
C CYS A 5 -0.61 -8.91 -20.10
N SER A 6 0.41 -8.61 -19.30
CA SER A 6 1.78 -8.51 -19.80
C SER A 6 2.27 -9.87 -20.32
N GLU A 7 2.97 -9.86 -21.45
CA GLU A 7 3.67 -11.04 -21.99
C GLU A 7 4.74 -11.56 -21.01
N ASP A 8 5.24 -10.72 -20.10
CA ASP A 8 6.20 -11.13 -19.07
C ASP A 8 5.68 -12.28 -18.20
N TYR A 9 4.35 -12.42 -18.04
CA TYR A 9 3.72 -13.54 -17.31
C TYR A 9 3.96 -14.91 -17.96
N GLU A 10 4.44 -14.98 -19.20
CA GLU A 10 4.89 -16.23 -19.82
C GLU A 10 6.24 -16.70 -19.28
N SER A 11 7.11 -15.75 -18.92
CA SER A 11 8.43 -16.01 -18.35
C SER A 11 8.40 -16.21 -16.82
N HIS A 12 7.30 -15.84 -16.16
CA HIS A 12 7.16 -15.93 -14.71
C HIS A 12 6.58 -17.27 -14.24
N LYS A 13 7.05 -17.71 -13.06
CA LYS A 13 6.49 -18.87 -12.38
C LYS A 13 5.01 -18.63 -12.07
N ARG A 14 4.15 -19.54 -12.54
CA ARG A 14 2.72 -19.52 -12.27
C ARG A 14 2.41 -20.31 -11.01
N PHE A 15 1.56 -19.74 -10.16
CA PHE A 15 1.06 -20.34 -8.94
C PHE A 15 -0.43 -20.65 -9.11
N ALA A 16 -0.77 -21.93 -8.99
CA ALA A 16 -2.15 -22.39 -9.17
C ALA A 16 -3.08 -21.67 -8.19
N GLY A 17 -4.14 -21.05 -8.74
CA GLY A 17 -5.15 -20.33 -7.96
C GLY A 17 -4.79 -18.88 -7.57
N CYS A 18 -3.54 -18.44 -7.74
CA CYS A 18 -3.11 -17.06 -7.46
C CYS A 18 -2.82 -16.26 -8.73
N THR A 19 -2.05 -16.84 -9.67
CA THR A 19 -1.65 -16.13 -10.89
C THR A 19 -2.88 -15.70 -11.69
N PRO A 20 -2.96 -14.42 -12.11
CA PRO A 20 -4.13 -13.88 -12.79
C PRO A 20 -4.38 -14.61 -14.11
N ARG A 21 -5.65 -14.96 -14.35
CA ARG A 21 -6.14 -15.44 -15.66
C ARG A 21 -6.72 -14.33 -16.51
N LYS A 22 -7.05 -13.20 -15.87
CA LYS A 22 -7.48 -11.95 -16.48
C LYS A 22 -6.74 -10.82 -15.78
N CYS A 23 -6.36 -9.80 -16.54
CA CYS A 23 -5.65 -8.64 -16.01
C CYS A 23 -6.56 -7.41 -16.05
N GLY A 24 -6.35 -6.50 -15.11
CA GLY A 24 -7.31 -5.43 -14.92
C GLY A 24 -6.89 -4.45 -13.84
N ARG A 25 -7.63 -3.36 -13.80
CA ARG A 25 -7.54 -2.31 -12.81
C ARG A 25 -8.92 -2.09 -12.20
N GLY A 26 -8.95 -1.78 -10.91
CA GLY A 26 -10.19 -1.53 -10.17
C GLY A 26 -10.02 -0.33 -9.26
N VAL A 27 -11.08 0.48 -9.17
CA VAL A 27 -11.23 1.58 -8.20
C VAL A 27 -12.58 1.39 -7.54
N THR A 28 -12.64 1.54 -6.21
CA THR A 28 -13.86 1.31 -5.45
C THR A 28 -13.78 2.04 -4.11
N ASP A 29 -14.84 2.78 -3.78
CA ASP A 29 -14.94 3.57 -2.54
C ASP A 29 -15.63 2.77 -1.40
N ALA A 30 -15.77 1.46 -1.58
CA ALA A 30 -16.66 0.61 -0.79
C ALA A 30 -15.95 -0.55 -0.05
N VAL A 31 -14.62 -0.48 0.10
CA VAL A 31 -13.87 -1.54 0.84
C VAL A 31 -14.00 -1.35 2.35
N ILE A 32 -13.95 -0.09 2.78
CA ILE A 32 -14.05 0.31 4.19
C ILE A 32 -14.96 1.52 4.32
N THR A 33 -15.45 1.75 5.52
CA THR A 33 -16.21 2.95 5.87
C THR A 33 -15.29 4.14 6.12
N ARG A 34 -15.85 5.36 6.08
CA ARG A 34 -15.10 6.58 6.39
C ARG A 34 -14.53 6.53 7.82
N GLU A 35 -15.30 6.05 8.78
CA GLU A 35 -14.90 5.92 10.17
C GLU A 35 -13.71 4.96 10.33
N GLU A 36 -13.71 3.86 9.57
CA GLU A 36 -12.58 2.92 9.53
C GLU A 36 -11.34 3.55 8.88
N ALA A 37 -11.52 4.30 7.80
CA ALA A 37 -10.41 5.01 7.14
C ALA A 37 -9.74 6.00 8.11
N GLU A 38 -10.53 6.75 8.87
CA GLU A 38 -10.03 7.65 9.91
C GLU A 38 -9.33 6.91 11.05
N ARG A 39 -9.85 5.77 11.49
CA ARG A 39 -9.19 4.93 12.52
C ARG A 39 -7.85 4.39 12.02
N ILE A 40 -7.80 3.85 10.80
CA ILE A 40 -6.57 3.35 10.18
C ILE A 40 -5.56 4.50 9.97
N ARG A 41 -6.02 5.68 9.56
CA ARG A 41 -5.18 6.88 9.47
C ARG A 41 -4.54 7.21 10.82
N ARG A 42 -5.30 7.21 11.92
CA ARG A 42 -4.77 7.45 13.28
C ARG A 42 -3.77 6.38 13.73
N ILE A 43 -3.93 5.12 13.32
CA ILE A 43 -2.95 4.06 13.55
C ILE A 43 -1.63 4.41 12.82
N ALA A 44 -1.72 4.77 11.53
CA ALA A 44 -0.55 5.16 10.75
C ALA A 44 0.15 6.40 11.34
N GLU A 45 -0.60 7.42 11.72
CA GLU A 45 -0.07 8.67 12.32
C GLU A 45 0.66 8.41 13.65
N ARG A 46 0.09 7.60 14.55
CA ARG A 46 0.74 7.21 15.81
C ARG A 46 2.02 6.42 15.58
N GLY A 47 2.04 5.49 14.64
CA GLY A 47 3.26 4.74 14.33
C GLY A 47 4.33 5.62 13.66
N LEU A 48 3.92 6.51 12.75
CA LEU A 48 4.79 7.48 12.08
C LEU A 48 5.14 8.71 12.94
N SER A 49 4.73 8.76 14.21
CA SER A 49 5.24 9.76 15.17
C SER A 49 6.48 9.25 15.91
N LEU A 50 6.77 7.94 15.84
CA LEU A 50 8.01 7.35 16.37
C LEU A 50 9.25 7.64 15.51
N GLY A 51 9.03 8.01 14.26
CA GLY A 51 10.09 8.22 13.28
C GLY A 51 9.60 9.01 12.06
N GLY A 52 10.42 9.08 11.05
CA GLY A 52 10.15 9.80 9.82
C GLY A 52 11.41 9.87 8.97
N SER A 53 11.24 10.04 7.67
CA SER A 53 12.34 10.32 6.76
C SER A 53 12.83 11.76 6.91
N ASP A 54 14.12 12.00 6.65
CA ASP A 54 14.66 13.35 6.41
C ASP A 54 14.10 13.97 5.11
N GLY A 55 13.58 13.13 4.21
CA GLY A 55 12.93 13.53 2.97
C GLY A 55 11.40 13.52 3.05
N GLY A 56 10.79 13.58 1.87
CA GLY A 56 9.34 13.76 1.72
C GLY A 56 8.49 12.52 2.04
N ALA A 57 9.07 11.31 2.02
CA ALA A 57 8.30 10.08 2.14
C ALA A 57 8.74 9.25 3.35
N SER A 58 7.79 8.92 4.23
CA SER A 58 8.01 8.02 5.37
C SER A 58 7.16 6.78 5.22
N ILE A 59 7.69 5.62 5.62
CA ILE A 59 6.95 4.36 5.63
C ILE A 59 6.87 3.76 7.03
N LEU A 60 5.79 3.02 7.26
CA LEU A 60 5.58 2.17 8.42
C LEU A 60 4.96 0.84 7.97
N ASP A 61 5.68 -0.26 8.18
CA ASP A 61 5.21 -1.62 7.95
C ASP A 61 4.94 -2.30 9.30
N LEU A 62 3.66 -2.42 9.66
CA LEU A 62 3.25 -3.10 10.91
C LEU A 62 3.56 -4.60 10.90
N HIS A 63 3.74 -5.24 9.73
CA HIS A 63 4.00 -6.66 9.64
C HIS A 63 5.49 -6.99 9.79
N SER A 64 6.38 -6.25 9.11
CA SER A 64 7.83 -6.46 9.22
C SER A 64 8.47 -5.69 10.38
N GLY A 65 7.80 -4.65 10.85
CA GLY A 65 8.35 -3.69 11.81
C GLY A 65 9.18 -2.58 11.18
N ALA A 66 9.25 -2.47 9.84
CA ALA A 66 10.05 -1.43 9.20
C ALA A 66 9.44 -0.03 9.44
N LEU A 67 10.26 0.92 9.88
CA LEU A 67 9.89 2.33 10.07
C LEU A 67 11.01 3.22 9.54
N SER A 68 10.66 4.26 8.79
CA SER A 68 11.61 5.31 8.39
C SER A 68 12.16 6.05 9.63
N LEU A 69 13.47 6.24 9.68
CA LEU A 69 14.15 7.05 10.69
C LEU A 69 15.36 7.76 10.07
N GLY A 70 15.20 9.06 9.80
CA GLY A 70 16.18 9.87 9.07
C GLY A 70 16.38 9.33 7.65
N LYS A 71 17.58 8.83 7.35
CA LYS A 71 17.93 8.25 6.02
C LYS A 71 17.89 6.73 5.99
N HIS A 72 17.43 6.09 7.07
CA HIS A 72 17.48 4.64 7.25
C HIS A 72 16.12 4.07 7.64
N PHE A 73 16.04 2.74 7.63
CA PHE A 73 14.91 2.01 8.21
C PHE A 73 15.35 1.30 9.48
N VAL A 74 14.49 1.33 10.50
CA VAL A 74 14.67 0.60 11.75
C VAL A 74 13.53 -0.40 11.94
N ASN A 75 13.78 -1.42 12.77
CA ASN A 75 12.69 -2.28 13.25
C ASN A 75 12.07 -1.66 14.51
N PHE A 76 10.88 -1.07 14.40
CA PHE A 76 10.26 -0.33 15.49
C PHE A 76 9.85 -1.22 16.67
N TYR A 77 9.53 -2.50 16.45
CA TYR A 77 9.28 -3.46 17.52
C TYR A 77 10.51 -3.71 18.39
N ARG A 78 11.72 -3.71 17.78
CA ARG A 78 12.97 -3.85 18.53
C ARG A 78 13.42 -2.54 19.16
N TYR A 79 13.25 -1.43 18.44
CA TYR A 79 13.77 -0.13 18.85
C TYR A 79 12.87 0.55 19.91
N PHE A 80 11.57 0.32 19.86
CA PHE A 80 10.57 0.94 20.75
C PHE A 80 9.76 -0.10 21.53
N GLY A 81 10.27 -1.32 21.71
CA GLY A 81 9.53 -2.48 22.23
C GLY A 81 8.64 -2.19 23.44
N ASP A 82 9.19 -1.51 24.45
CA ASP A 82 8.46 -1.19 25.69
C ASP A 82 7.31 -0.19 25.48
N LYS A 83 7.36 0.62 24.43
CA LYS A 83 6.38 1.67 24.09
C LYS A 83 5.32 1.21 23.10
N ILE A 84 5.45 0.02 22.51
CA ILE A 84 4.53 -0.45 21.47
C ILE A 84 3.09 -0.55 21.99
N GLN A 85 2.93 -1.03 23.23
CA GLN A 85 1.62 -1.17 23.87
C GLN A 85 0.95 0.18 24.17
N ASP A 86 1.74 1.25 24.33
CA ASP A 86 1.22 2.61 24.50
C ASP A 86 0.75 3.22 23.16
N ILE A 87 1.24 2.67 22.04
CA ILE A 87 1.05 3.24 20.70
C ILE A 87 -0.02 2.51 19.93
N PHE A 88 -0.08 1.18 20.04
CA PHE A 88 -1.05 0.33 19.36
C PHE A 88 -1.80 -0.54 20.35
N THR A 89 -3.10 -0.63 20.16
CA THR A 89 -3.97 -1.53 20.91
C THR A 89 -4.23 -2.83 20.12
N GLU A 90 -4.70 -3.88 20.79
CA GLU A 90 -5.12 -5.10 20.08
C GLU A 90 -6.28 -4.84 19.12
N GLU A 91 -7.15 -3.86 19.41
CA GLU A 91 -8.21 -3.41 18.51
C GLU A 91 -7.67 -2.77 17.23
N ASP A 92 -6.55 -2.04 17.33
CA ASP A 92 -5.88 -1.46 16.17
C ASP A 92 -5.36 -2.55 15.23
N PHE A 93 -4.72 -3.58 15.79
CA PHE A 93 -4.26 -4.73 15.01
C PHE A 93 -5.42 -5.56 14.46
N ALA A 94 -6.52 -5.71 15.21
CA ALA A 94 -7.72 -6.38 14.74
C ALA A 94 -8.32 -5.66 13.52
N LEU A 95 -8.48 -4.34 13.60
CA LEU A 95 -8.98 -3.52 12.49
C LEU A 95 -8.06 -3.61 11.27
N TYR A 96 -6.74 -3.51 11.46
CA TYR A 96 -5.78 -3.64 10.37
C TYR A 96 -5.87 -5.00 9.66
N ARG A 97 -5.99 -6.10 10.44
CA ARG A 97 -6.15 -7.46 9.89
C ARG A 97 -7.46 -7.62 9.10
N ASP A 98 -8.56 -7.05 9.62
CA ASP A 98 -9.87 -7.11 8.99
C ASP A 98 -9.93 -6.31 7.67
N VAL A 99 -9.42 -5.07 7.67
CA VAL A 99 -9.30 -4.25 6.46
C VAL A 99 -8.47 -4.95 5.39
N ARG A 100 -7.32 -5.53 5.78
CA ARG A 100 -6.50 -6.33 4.87
C ARG A 100 -7.27 -7.51 4.27
N GLN A 101 -8.02 -8.25 5.09
CA GLN A 101 -8.81 -9.38 4.62
C GLN A 101 -9.91 -8.94 3.64
N ARG A 102 -10.59 -7.82 3.90
CA ARG A 102 -11.58 -7.26 2.97
C ARG A 102 -10.96 -6.84 1.63
N ILE A 103 -9.77 -6.23 1.65
CA ILE A 103 -9.01 -5.92 0.42
C ILE A 103 -8.70 -7.21 -0.35
N GLN A 104 -8.17 -8.24 0.30
CA GLN A 104 -7.87 -9.53 -0.32
C GLN A 104 -9.11 -10.17 -0.94
N GLN A 105 -10.23 -10.20 -0.21
CA GLN A 105 -11.51 -10.71 -0.71
C GLN A 105 -11.99 -9.92 -1.93
N ARG A 106 -11.84 -8.59 -1.92
CA ARG A 106 -12.25 -7.74 -3.03
C ARG A 106 -11.41 -8.01 -4.29
N ILE A 107 -10.09 -8.15 -4.16
CA ILE A 107 -9.22 -8.53 -5.27
C ILE A 107 -9.63 -9.91 -5.80
N ALA A 108 -9.80 -10.89 -4.91
CA ALA A 108 -10.20 -12.24 -5.29
C ALA A 108 -11.51 -12.27 -6.08
N GLN A 109 -12.52 -11.52 -5.62
CA GLN A 109 -13.79 -11.37 -6.31
C GLN A 109 -13.64 -10.72 -7.69
N VAL A 110 -12.88 -9.62 -7.78
CA VAL A 110 -12.68 -8.90 -9.05
C VAL A 110 -11.98 -9.79 -10.07
N PHE A 111 -10.96 -10.55 -9.65
CA PHE A 111 -10.14 -11.36 -10.53
C PHE A 111 -10.61 -12.81 -10.69
N GLY A 112 -11.67 -13.22 -9.98
CA GLY A 112 -12.22 -14.57 -10.06
C GLY A 112 -11.24 -15.64 -9.58
N ILE A 113 -10.45 -15.31 -8.56
CA ILE A 113 -9.49 -16.23 -7.93
C ILE A 113 -9.94 -16.56 -6.51
N SER A 114 -9.35 -17.61 -5.92
CA SER A 114 -9.64 -17.94 -4.53
C SER A 114 -8.89 -16.99 -3.59
N SER A 115 -9.58 -16.37 -2.64
CA SER A 115 -8.92 -15.57 -1.60
C SER A 115 -7.97 -16.41 -0.75
N SER A 116 -8.21 -17.72 -0.60
CA SER A 116 -7.33 -18.64 0.12
C SER A 116 -6.01 -18.94 -0.60
N ALA A 117 -5.93 -18.63 -1.90
CA ALA A 117 -4.70 -18.78 -2.68
C ALA A 117 -3.89 -17.47 -2.74
N MET A 118 -4.37 -16.39 -2.13
CA MET A 118 -3.68 -15.11 -2.05
C MET A 118 -2.92 -14.98 -0.72
N TYR A 119 -1.64 -14.64 -0.82
CA TYR A 119 -0.78 -14.42 0.34
C TYR A 119 -0.27 -12.99 0.34
N LEU A 120 -0.17 -12.40 1.53
CA LEU A 120 0.43 -11.07 1.66
C LEU A 120 1.93 -11.17 1.40
N THR A 121 2.41 -10.41 0.42
CA THR A 121 3.83 -10.30 0.08
C THR A 121 4.41 -9.02 0.68
N LYS A 122 5.73 -9.00 0.86
CA LYS A 122 6.43 -7.78 1.29
C LYS A 122 6.87 -6.99 0.07
N PRO A 123 6.83 -5.65 0.11
CA PRO A 123 6.43 -4.83 1.26
C PRO A 123 4.90 -4.61 1.42
N THR A 124 4.42 -4.38 2.65
CA THR A 124 3.05 -3.90 2.94
C THR A 124 3.14 -2.82 4.01
N PHE A 125 2.85 -1.57 3.66
CA PHE A 125 3.16 -0.43 4.53
C PHE A 125 2.18 0.71 4.37
N PHE A 126 2.08 1.53 5.41
CA PHE A 126 1.59 2.89 5.31
C PHE A 126 2.69 3.77 4.73
N SER A 127 2.33 4.66 3.82
CA SER A 127 3.19 5.74 3.36
C SER A 127 2.58 7.09 3.75
N ARG A 128 3.43 8.00 4.25
CA ARG A 128 3.08 9.40 4.45
C ARG A 128 4.02 10.25 3.61
N MET A 129 3.43 11.09 2.78
CA MET A 129 4.17 12.01 1.91
C MET A 129 3.93 13.46 2.35
N ASN A 130 4.95 14.30 2.22
CA ASN A 130 4.85 15.74 2.37
C ASN A 130 5.70 16.44 1.29
N SER A 131 5.77 17.78 1.33
CA SER A 131 6.48 18.58 0.32
C SER A 131 7.98 18.72 0.56
N THR A 132 8.57 18.04 1.55
CA THR A 132 10.01 18.05 1.78
C THR A 132 10.73 17.35 0.63
N GLY A 133 11.80 17.97 0.12
CA GLY A 133 12.57 17.40 -0.98
C GLY A 133 13.24 16.07 -0.61
N ALA A 134 13.34 15.16 -1.58
CA ALA A 134 13.98 13.87 -1.41
C ALA A 134 15.43 14.00 -0.92
N LYS A 135 15.83 13.11 -0.01
CA LYS A 135 17.20 13.01 0.52
C LYS A 135 17.85 11.67 0.19
N THR A 136 17.03 10.68 -0.14
CA THR A 136 17.38 9.32 -0.54
C THR A 136 16.48 8.89 -1.70
N THR A 137 16.86 7.84 -2.41
CA THR A 137 16.01 7.23 -3.45
C THR A 137 14.69 6.69 -2.92
N HIS A 138 14.61 6.37 -1.62
CA HIS A 138 13.39 5.95 -0.96
C HIS A 138 12.38 7.08 -0.73
N ASP A 139 12.81 8.34 -0.89
CA ASP A 139 11.91 9.50 -0.87
C ASP A 139 11.29 9.79 -2.24
N GLU A 140 11.79 9.15 -3.31
CA GLU A 140 11.42 9.42 -4.69
C GLU A 140 10.21 8.60 -5.14
N TYR A 141 9.01 9.04 -4.72
CA TYR A 141 7.75 8.32 -4.98
C TYR A 141 7.04 8.66 -6.30
N TRP A 142 7.69 9.40 -7.21
CA TRP A 142 7.09 9.89 -8.46
C TRP A 142 7.60 9.19 -9.73
N HIS A 143 8.51 8.22 -9.59
CA HIS A 143 9.07 7.52 -10.75
C HIS A 143 8.08 6.50 -11.30
N PRO A 144 7.84 6.48 -12.64
CA PRO A 144 7.09 5.41 -13.28
C PRO A 144 7.72 4.05 -13.01
N HIS A 145 6.92 3.07 -12.62
CA HIS A 145 7.39 1.70 -12.40
C HIS A 145 6.25 0.68 -12.54
N VAL A 146 6.65 -0.59 -12.60
CA VAL A 146 5.75 -1.76 -12.59
C VAL A 146 6.13 -2.61 -11.37
N ASP A 147 5.22 -2.75 -10.41
CA ASP A 147 5.52 -3.42 -9.14
C ASP A 147 6.05 -4.84 -9.29
N LYS A 148 5.52 -5.61 -10.26
CA LYS A 148 6.00 -6.96 -10.55
C LYS A 148 7.48 -6.94 -10.96
N VAL A 149 7.91 -5.96 -11.75
CA VAL A 149 9.31 -5.80 -12.18
C VAL A 149 10.16 -5.35 -11.00
N THR A 150 9.67 -4.42 -10.18
CA THR A 150 10.40 -3.88 -9.03
C THR A 150 10.58 -4.91 -7.90
N TYR A 151 9.55 -5.70 -7.59
CA TYR A 151 9.53 -6.58 -6.42
C TYR A 151 9.49 -8.08 -6.74
N GLY A 152 9.20 -8.47 -7.99
CA GLY A 152 9.12 -9.86 -8.48
C GLY A 152 7.93 -10.67 -7.99
N SER A 153 7.53 -10.49 -6.73
CA SER A 153 6.55 -11.34 -6.05
C SER A 153 5.10 -10.90 -6.23
N PHE A 154 4.84 -9.71 -6.75
CA PHE A 154 3.51 -9.09 -6.73
C PHE A 154 2.69 -9.47 -7.95
N ASP A 155 1.71 -10.36 -7.79
CA ASP A 155 0.70 -10.58 -8.84
C ASP A 155 -0.42 -9.51 -8.80
N TYR A 156 -0.65 -8.92 -7.62
CA TYR A 156 -1.66 -7.89 -7.40
C TYR A 156 -1.11 -6.82 -6.46
N THR A 157 -1.37 -5.56 -6.80
CA THR A 157 -1.12 -4.41 -5.94
C THR A 157 -2.46 -3.77 -5.57
N SER A 158 -2.60 -3.38 -4.31
CA SER A 158 -3.70 -2.56 -3.83
C SER A 158 -3.18 -1.32 -3.13
N LEU A 159 -3.81 -0.19 -3.40
CA LEU A 159 -3.64 1.06 -2.66
C LEU A 159 -4.95 1.35 -1.93
N LEU A 160 -4.85 1.61 -0.63
CA LEU A 160 -5.95 2.14 0.18
C LEU A 160 -5.56 3.55 0.59
N TYR A 161 -6.31 4.55 0.11
CA TYR A 161 -6.08 5.93 0.49
C TYR A 161 -6.76 6.24 1.82
N LEU A 162 -6.07 7.01 2.65
CA LEU A 162 -6.51 7.42 3.99
C LEU A 162 -6.60 8.95 4.11
N SER A 163 -6.47 9.66 2.99
CA SER A 163 -6.60 11.10 2.88
C SER A 163 -7.21 11.46 1.52
N ASP A 164 -7.95 12.56 1.47
CA ASP A 164 -8.70 13.01 0.31
C ASP A 164 -7.91 14.04 -0.51
N TYR A 165 -7.82 13.82 -1.82
CA TYR A 165 -7.34 14.82 -2.76
C TYR A 165 -8.23 16.08 -2.73
N SER A 166 -7.61 17.26 -2.86
CA SER A 166 -8.23 18.60 -2.75
C SER A 166 -8.77 18.99 -1.36
N LYS A 167 -8.75 18.09 -0.38
CA LYS A 167 -9.14 18.39 1.01
C LYS A 167 -7.94 18.31 1.96
N ASP A 168 -7.22 17.19 1.95
CA ASP A 168 -6.04 16.98 2.79
C ASP A 168 -4.75 17.39 2.05
N PHE A 169 -4.72 17.32 0.72
CA PHE A 169 -3.55 17.65 -0.11
C PHE A 169 -3.91 18.03 -1.56
N GLY A 170 -3.02 18.78 -2.23
CA GLY A 170 -3.24 19.33 -3.59
C GLY A 170 -2.43 18.69 -4.73
N GLY A 171 -1.56 17.73 -4.44
CA GLY A 171 -0.71 16.99 -5.40
C GLY A 171 -0.95 15.48 -5.39
N GLY A 172 0.04 14.67 -5.77
CA GLY A 172 0.08 13.23 -5.43
C GLY A 172 -1.02 12.35 -6.04
N ARG A 173 -1.62 12.73 -7.17
CA ARG A 173 -2.59 11.88 -7.88
C ARG A 173 -1.90 10.64 -8.45
N PHE A 174 -2.60 9.52 -8.45
CA PHE A 174 -2.10 8.29 -9.06
C PHE A 174 -2.44 8.27 -10.54
N VAL A 175 -1.51 7.82 -11.37
CA VAL A 175 -1.67 7.80 -12.82
C VAL A 175 -1.24 6.44 -13.36
N PHE A 176 -2.17 5.76 -14.02
CA PHE A 176 -1.81 4.68 -14.93
C PHE A 176 -1.32 5.30 -16.24
N MET A 177 -0.08 4.99 -16.63
CA MET A 177 0.52 5.45 -17.88
C MET A 177 0.27 4.41 -18.98
N ASP A 178 -0.74 4.65 -19.80
CA ASP A 178 -1.11 3.77 -20.91
C ASP A 178 -0.58 4.30 -22.25
N ALA A 179 -0.47 3.40 -23.22
CA ALA A 179 0.00 3.74 -24.57
C ALA A 179 -0.92 4.73 -25.30
N ASP A 180 -2.24 4.66 -25.06
CA ASP A 180 -3.24 5.55 -25.65
C ASP A 180 -3.35 6.87 -24.89
N SER A 181 -3.53 6.80 -23.56
CA SER A 181 -3.73 7.97 -22.72
C SER A 181 -3.64 7.65 -21.23
N ASN A 182 -3.03 8.56 -20.47
CA ASN A 182 -2.96 8.45 -19.01
C ASN A 182 -4.36 8.36 -18.38
N LYS A 183 -4.53 7.43 -17.43
CA LYS A 183 -5.74 7.34 -16.60
C LYS A 183 -5.40 7.77 -15.18
N THR A 184 -5.95 8.90 -14.75
CA THR A 184 -5.73 9.45 -13.41
C THR A 184 -6.79 8.94 -12.43
N VAL A 185 -6.34 8.55 -11.23
CA VAL A 185 -7.18 8.22 -10.08
C VAL A 185 -6.92 9.25 -8.99
N GLU A 186 -7.97 9.88 -8.52
CA GLU A 186 -7.92 10.79 -7.38
C GLU A 186 -7.98 10.00 -6.07
N PRO A 187 -7.00 10.18 -5.17
CA PRO A 187 -7.07 9.61 -3.83
C PRO A 187 -8.31 10.03 -3.05
N ARG A 188 -9.01 9.06 -2.44
CA ARG A 188 -10.21 9.25 -1.63
C ARG A 188 -10.22 8.27 -0.46
N ALA A 189 -10.54 8.76 0.73
CA ALA A 189 -10.60 8.00 1.98
C ALA A 189 -12.01 7.64 2.41
#